data_AF-A0A511JLE8-F1
#
_entry.id   AF-A0A511JLE8-F1
#
_cell.length_a   1.000
_cell.length_b   1.000
_cell.length_c   1.000
_cell.angle_alpha   90.00
_cell.angle_beta   90.00
_cell.angle_gamma   90.00
#
_symmetry.space_group_name_H-M   'P 1'
#
loop_
_entity.id
_entity.type
_entity.pdbx_description
1 polymer ?
#
loop_
_entity_poly.entity_id
_entity_poly.type
_entity_poly.pdbx_seq_one_letter_code
_entity_poly.pdbx_strand_id
1 'polypeptide(L)'
;MGMATDLVSVTADEPWLVIVATVGPLVAAVAAIGALFVGIQTVRQRTAADSQAQWWARVQWAAGLALEPDESRRSVGFDALALLASSPLAGPDDQAFLAGLSFDALRAVQERGTADDVEFVPADDEGFVRPSDARPVVEVTRSEVAAARLRVVTDRERGRTTPAWVARLAATSAGG
;
A
#
# COMPACT_ATOMS: atom_id res chain seq x y z
N MET A 1 -54.20 -81.68 5.24
CA MET A 1 -53.33 -81.54 4.05
C MET A 1 -53.70 -80.23 3.38
N GLY A 2 -52.81 -79.25 3.40
CA GLY A 2 -53.06 -77.89 2.93
C GLY A 2 -52.19 -76.90 3.70
N MET A 3 -51.01 -76.67 3.13
CA MET A 3 -49.82 -76.00 3.67
C MET A 3 -50.10 -74.59 4.19
N ALA A 4 -49.37 -74.26 5.25
CA ALA A 4 -49.35 -72.97 5.90
C ALA A 4 -49.11 -71.82 4.92
N THR A 5 -49.82 -70.73 5.19
CA THR A 5 -49.58 -69.37 4.73
C THR A 5 -48.09 -69.06 4.77
N ASP A 6 -47.49 -68.83 3.61
CA ASP A 6 -46.17 -68.21 3.48
C ASP A 6 -46.30 -66.77 4.02
N LEU A 7 -46.08 -66.62 5.32
CA LEU A 7 -45.85 -65.33 5.93
C LEU A 7 -44.45 -64.91 5.48
N VAL A 8 -44.42 -64.04 4.47
CA VAL A 8 -43.28 -63.20 4.16
C VAL A 8 -42.96 -62.40 5.43
N SER A 9 -42.13 -62.94 6.30
CA SER A 9 -41.49 -62.19 7.37
C SER A 9 -40.35 -61.42 6.74
N VAL A 10 -40.63 -60.21 6.28
CA VAL A 10 -39.58 -59.20 6.06
C VAL A 10 -38.94 -58.96 7.43
N THR A 11 -37.83 -59.63 7.71
CA THR A 11 -36.96 -59.27 8.82
C THR A 11 -36.33 -57.93 8.47
N ALA A 12 -36.95 -56.85 8.94
CA ALA A 12 -36.40 -55.51 8.87
C ALA A 12 -35.25 -55.38 9.87
N ASP A 13 -34.10 -55.97 9.55
CA ASP A 13 -32.92 -56.06 10.42
C ASP A 13 -31.77 -55.12 9.97
N GLU A 14 -32.07 -53.90 9.52
CA GLU A 14 -31.02 -52.88 9.29
C GLU A 14 -31.26 -51.55 10.00
N PRO A 15 -31.30 -51.55 11.35
CA PRO A 15 -31.43 -50.31 12.15
C PRO A 15 -30.30 -49.31 11.88
N TRP A 16 -29.14 -49.78 11.43
CA TRP A 16 -27.99 -48.95 11.09
C TRP A 16 -28.21 -48.14 9.80
N LEU A 17 -28.95 -48.67 8.81
CA LEU A 17 -29.30 -47.92 7.59
C LEU A 17 -30.22 -46.73 7.89
N VAL A 18 -31.15 -46.90 8.83
CA VAL A 18 -32.05 -45.82 9.27
C VAL A 18 -31.25 -44.70 9.94
N ILE A 19 -30.25 -45.04 10.76
CA ILE A 19 -29.36 -44.06 11.40
C ILE A 19 -28.56 -43.29 10.32
N VAL A 20 -27.99 -43.99 9.34
CA VAL A 20 -27.25 -43.36 8.24
C VAL A 20 -28.16 -42.46 7.39
N ALA A 21 -29.37 -42.91 7.06
CA ALA A 21 -30.32 -42.13 6.27
C ALA A 21 -30.81 -40.87 7.01
N THR A 22 -30.94 -40.96 8.34
CA THR A 22 -31.36 -39.82 9.18
C THR A 22 -30.23 -38.80 9.37
N VAL A 23 -28.98 -39.27 9.47
CA VAL A 23 -27.81 -38.43 9.72
C VAL A 23 -27.20 -37.88 8.41
N GLY A 24 -27.43 -38.54 7.28
CA GLY A 24 -26.91 -38.15 5.95
C GLY A 24 -27.17 -36.68 5.58
N PRO A 25 -28.41 -36.17 5.66
CA PRO A 25 -28.71 -34.76 5.39
C PRO A 25 -28.00 -33.79 6.32
N LEU A 26 -27.81 -34.14 7.60
CA LEU A 26 -27.07 -33.32 8.56
C LEU A 26 -25.58 -33.27 8.22
N VAL A 27 -24.99 -34.41 7.86
CA VAL A 27 -23.59 -34.48 7.40
C VAL A 27 -23.41 -33.64 6.12
N ALA A 28 -24.32 -33.77 5.16
CA ALA A 28 -24.31 -32.97 3.95
C ALA A 28 -24.45 -31.46 4.26
N ALA A 29 -25.32 -31.08 5.19
CA ALA A 29 -25.49 -29.68 5.60
C ALA A 29 -24.21 -29.12 6.24
N VAL A 30 -23.56 -29.87 7.14
CA VAL A 30 -22.29 -29.47 7.74
C VAL A 30 -21.18 -29.34 6.69
N ALA A 31 -21.10 -30.29 5.76
CA ALA A 31 -20.14 -30.21 4.65
C ALA A 31 -20.39 -28.99 3.76
N ALA A 32 -21.65 -28.68 3.45
CA ALA A 32 -22.04 -27.51 2.66
C ALA A 32 -21.69 -26.19 3.37
N ILE A 33 -21.92 -26.10 4.68
CA ILE A 33 -21.53 -24.92 5.49
C ILE A 33 -20.01 -24.77 5.49
N GLY A 34 -19.27 -25.87 5.66
CA GLY A 34 -17.80 -25.87 5.59
C GLY A 34 -17.30 -25.38 4.23
N ALA A 35 -17.86 -25.90 3.14
CA ALA A 35 -17.53 -25.47 1.78
C ALA A 35 -17.85 -23.98 1.54
N LEU A 36 -18.99 -23.49 2.03
CA LEU A 36 -19.36 -22.08 1.95
C LEU A 36 -18.37 -21.19 2.71
N PHE A 37 -17.98 -21.59 3.92
CA PHE A 37 -17.02 -20.83 4.72
C PHE A 37 -15.65 -20.75 4.03
N VAL A 38 -15.14 -21.87 3.52
CA VAL A 38 -13.89 -21.91 2.75
C VAL A 38 -14.00 -21.02 1.51
N GLY A 39 -15.11 -21.11 0.76
CA GLY A 39 -15.34 -20.28 -0.42
C GLY A 39 -15.30 -18.78 -0.11
N ILE A 40 -15.94 -18.34 0.97
CA ILE A 40 -15.90 -16.94 1.41
C ILE A 40 -14.48 -16.51 1.79
N GLN A 41 -13.73 -17.36 2.52
CA GLN A 41 -12.35 -17.07 2.88
C GLN A 41 -11.46 -16.94 1.64
N THR A 42 -11.59 -17.85 0.67
CA THR A 42 -10.85 -17.80 -0.60
C THR A 42 -11.13 -16.52 -1.37
N VAL A 43 -12.40 -16.11 -1.47
CA VAL A 43 -12.75 -14.84 -2.14
C VAL A 43 -12.12 -13.65 -1.43
N ARG A 44 -12.19 -13.59 -0.09
CA ARG A 44 -11.60 -12.50 0.70
C ARG A 44 -10.08 -12.44 0.55
N GLN A 45 -9.40 -13.60 0.60
CA GLN A 45 -7.97 -13.70 0.39
C GLN A 45 -7.58 -13.21 -1.01
N ARG A 46 -8.32 -13.62 -2.03
CA ARG A 46 -8.09 -13.18 -3.41
C ARG A 46 -8.28 -11.68 -3.57
N THR A 47 -9.36 -11.12 -3.05
CA THR A 47 -9.60 -9.66 -3.12
C THR A 47 -8.48 -8.87 -2.43
N ALA A 48 -8.00 -9.34 -1.27
CA ALA A 48 -6.87 -8.70 -0.59
C ALA A 48 -5.59 -8.79 -1.44
N ALA A 49 -5.25 -9.97 -1.96
CA ALA A 49 -4.09 -10.16 -2.82
C ALA A 49 -4.15 -9.31 -4.10
N ASP A 50 -5.31 -9.24 -4.76
CA ASP A 50 -5.53 -8.45 -5.96
C ASP A 50 -5.38 -6.94 -5.66
N SER A 51 -5.89 -6.47 -4.52
CA SER A 51 -5.72 -5.06 -4.09
C SER A 51 -4.25 -4.71 -3.86
N GLN A 52 -3.48 -5.61 -3.24
CA GLN A 52 -2.05 -5.44 -3.01
C GLN A 52 -1.27 -5.43 -4.33
N ALA A 53 -1.61 -6.32 -5.26
CA ALA A 53 -0.97 -6.39 -6.57
C ALA A 53 -1.22 -5.10 -7.39
N GLN A 54 -2.44 -4.57 -7.36
CA GLN A 54 -2.77 -3.31 -8.03
C GLN A 54 -2.05 -2.12 -7.39
N TRP A 55 -1.97 -2.08 -6.06
CA TRP A 55 -1.22 -1.05 -5.36
C TRP A 55 0.27 -1.10 -5.75
N TRP A 56 0.87 -2.28 -5.78
CA TRP A 56 2.27 -2.44 -6.18
C TRP A 56 2.53 -2.05 -7.64
N ALA A 57 1.59 -2.32 -8.55
CA ALA A 57 1.68 -1.85 -9.93
C ALA A 57 1.70 -0.31 -10.02
N ARG A 58 0.92 0.39 -9.19
CA ARG A 58 0.94 1.86 -9.11
C ARG A 58 2.26 2.37 -8.51
N VAL A 59 2.81 1.67 -7.52
CA VAL A 59 4.13 1.99 -6.94
C VAL A 59 5.22 1.88 -8.00
N GLN A 60 5.25 0.80 -8.78
CA GLN A 60 6.23 0.62 -9.86
C GLN A 60 6.13 1.71 -10.93
N TRP A 61 4.90 2.07 -11.35
CA TRP A 61 4.69 3.16 -12.28
C TRP A 61 5.20 4.50 -11.74
N ALA A 62 4.85 4.83 -10.49
CA ALA A 62 5.26 6.08 -9.85
C ALA A 62 6.79 6.13 -9.60
N ALA A 63 7.38 5.01 -9.19
CA ALA A 63 8.83 4.87 -9.03
C ALA A 63 9.56 5.01 -10.37
N GLY A 64 9.02 4.44 -11.45
CA GLY A 64 9.56 4.64 -12.80
C GLY A 64 9.59 6.11 -13.19
N LEU A 65 8.50 6.85 -12.95
CA LEU A 65 8.45 8.30 -13.18
C LEU A 65 9.43 9.07 -12.30
N ALA A 66 9.54 8.73 -11.01
CA ALA A 66 10.44 9.37 -10.05
C ALA A 66 11.94 9.18 -10.36
N LEU A 67 12.28 8.26 -11.25
CA LEU A 67 13.66 8.00 -11.69
C LEU A 67 13.95 8.56 -13.10
N GLU A 68 12.95 9.14 -13.76
CA GLU A 68 13.09 9.70 -15.09
C GLU A 68 13.97 10.97 -15.06
N PRO A 69 14.77 11.25 -16.11
CA PRO A 69 15.56 12.48 -16.20
C PRO A 69 14.71 13.76 -16.31
N ASP A 70 13.50 13.64 -16.86
CA ASP A 70 12.56 14.76 -17.02
C ASP A 70 12.01 15.23 -15.68
N GLU A 71 12.27 16.50 -15.34
CA GLU A 71 11.93 17.10 -14.05
C GLU A 71 10.42 17.09 -13.76
N SER A 72 9.60 17.36 -14.77
CA SER A 72 8.14 17.36 -14.62
C SER A 72 7.62 15.97 -14.30
N ARG A 73 8.04 14.94 -15.05
CA ARG A 73 7.68 13.53 -14.78
C ARG A 73 8.20 13.07 -13.42
N ARG A 74 9.41 13.47 -13.05
CA ARG A 74 10.01 13.12 -11.76
C ARG A 74 9.18 13.63 -10.59
N SER A 75 8.75 14.89 -10.66
CA SER A 75 7.89 15.49 -9.62
C SER A 75 6.56 14.74 -9.47
N VAL A 76 5.90 14.41 -10.59
CA VAL A 76 4.66 13.61 -10.59
C VAL A 76 4.88 12.23 -9.99
N GLY A 77 6.01 11.60 -10.28
CA GLY A 77 6.38 10.31 -9.69
C GLY A 77 6.48 10.37 -8.16
N PHE A 78 7.21 11.36 -7.62
CA PHE A 78 7.33 11.53 -6.17
C PHE A 78 6.00 11.88 -5.48
N ASP A 79 5.17 12.73 -6.08
CA ASP A 79 3.85 13.06 -5.54
C ASP A 79 2.92 11.83 -5.54
N ALA A 80 2.94 11.04 -6.61
CA ALA A 80 2.20 9.78 -6.67
C ALA A 80 2.69 8.77 -5.61
N LEU A 81 4.00 8.67 -5.40
CA LEU A 81 4.57 7.85 -4.33
C LEU A 81 4.14 8.33 -2.95
N ALA A 82 4.08 9.65 -2.72
CA ALA A 82 3.63 10.21 -1.44
C ALA A 82 2.15 9.87 -1.17
N LEU A 83 1.30 9.92 -2.19
CA LEU A 83 -0.08 9.46 -2.11
C LEU A 83 -0.15 7.96 -1.79
N LEU A 84 0.61 7.13 -2.51
CA LEU A 84 0.64 5.68 -2.31
C LEU A 84 1.18 5.27 -0.94
N ALA A 85 2.12 6.04 -0.38
CA ALA A 85 2.64 5.85 0.98
C ALA A 85 1.57 6.09 2.06
N SER A 86 0.57 6.95 1.81
CA SER A 86 -0.56 7.14 2.74
C SER A 86 -1.68 6.10 2.61
N SER A 87 -1.55 5.15 1.68
CA SER A 87 -2.51 4.07 1.49
C SER A 87 -2.50 3.08 2.66
N PRO A 88 -3.65 2.55 3.10
CA PRO A 88 -3.70 1.48 4.10
C PRO A 88 -3.04 0.17 3.64
N LEU A 89 -2.73 0.04 2.35
CA LEU A 89 -2.03 -1.10 1.77
C LEU A 89 -0.50 -1.01 1.90
N ALA A 90 0.04 0.16 2.28
CA ALA A 90 1.47 0.34 2.48
C ALA A 90 1.86 -0.15 3.88
N GLY A 91 2.43 -1.36 3.95
CA GLY A 91 2.92 -1.95 5.19
C GLY A 91 4.20 -1.27 5.70
N PRO A 92 4.67 -1.61 6.91
CA PRO A 92 5.86 -0.98 7.51
C PRO A 92 7.13 -1.11 6.65
N ASP A 93 7.33 -2.26 6.00
CA ASP A 93 8.47 -2.49 5.10
C ASP A 93 8.33 -1.71 3.80
N ASP A 94 7.11 -1.58 3.27
CA ASP A 94 6.82 -0.74 2.11
C ASP A 94 7.15 0.72 2.39
N GLN A 95 6.79 1.23 3.58
CA GLN A 95 7.16 2.59 3.98
C GLN A 95 8.67 2.79 4.02
N ALA A 96 9.42 1.74 4.39
CA ALA A 96 10.87 1.79 4.39
C ALA A 96 11.45 1.85 2.98
N PHE A 97 10.91 1.05 2.08
CA PHE A 97 11.26 1.08 0.67
C PHE A 97 10.93 2.43 0.02
N LEU A 98 9.70 2.93 0.19
CA LEU A 98 9.24 4.20 -0.37
C LEU A 98 10.06 5.39 0.16
N ALA A 99 10.42 5.38 1.45
CA ALA A 99 11.32 6.39 2.01
C ALA A 99 12.68 6.42 1.30
N GLY A 100 13.22 5.25 0.95
CA GLY A 100 14.49 5.11 0.25
C GLY A 100 14.50 5.75 -1.14
N LEU A 101 13.36 5.79 -1.84
CA LEU A 101 13.26 6.39 -3.18
C LEU A 101 13.52 7.90 -3.17
N SER A 102 13.26 8.59 -2.06
CA SER A 102 13.55 10.03 -1.91
C SER A 102 15.02 10.34 -1.60
N PHE A 103 15.84 9.33 -1.27
CA PHE A 103 17.15 9.53 -0.66
C PHE A 103 18.11 10.31 -1.55
N ASP A 104 18.24 9.95 -2.83
CA ASP A 104 19.19 10.61 -3.73
C ASP A 104 18.83 12.07 -4.02
N ALA A 105 17.53 12.37 -4.19
CA ALA A 105 17.06 13.74 -4.35
C ALA A 105 17.37 14.59 -3.11
N LEU A 106 17.12 14.05 -1.91
CA LEU A 106 17.41 14.75 -0.66
C LEU A 106 18.91 14.89 -0.40
N ARG A 107 19.72 13.89 -0.77
CA ARG A 107 21.19 13.97 -0.70
C ARG A 107 21.71 15.08 -1.62
N ALA A 108 21.17 15.22 -2.83
CA ALA A 108 21.56 16.28 -3.75
C ALA A 108 21.28 17.68 -3.18
N VAL A 109 20.14 17.88 -2.51
CA VAL A 109 19.84 19.14 -1.80
C VAL A 109 20.80 19.35 -0.63
N GLN A 110 21.07 18.31 0.16
CA GLN A 110 21.99 18.37 1.29
C GLN A 110 23.40 18.77 0.87
N GLU A 111 23.89 18.25 -0.24
CA GLU A 111 25.20 18.57 -0.82
C GLU A 111 25.31 20.04 -1.27
N ARG A 112 24.18 20.67 -1.64
CA ARG A 112 24.11 22.11 -1.95
C ARG A 112 24.04 23.00 -0.71
N GLY A 113 23.47 22.49 0.40
CA GLY A 113 23.45 23.16 1.70
C GLY A 113 22.09 23.08 2.38
N THR A 114 22.06 22.72 3.67
CA THR A 114 20.81 22.53 4.44
C THR A 114 20.90 23.08 5.87
N ALA A 115 21.74 24.10 6.07
CA ALA A 115 21.85 24.75 7.37
C ALA A 115 20.50 25.36 7.83
N ASP A 116 20.36 25.56 9.14
CA ASP A 116 19.09 25.95 9.76
C ASP A 116 18.54 27.30 9.24
N ASP A 117 19.43 28.18 8.80
CA ASP A 117 19.14 29.52 8.27
C ASP A 117 18.99 29.58 6.75
N VAL A 118 19.17 28.45 6.04
CA VAL A 118 19.04 28.38 4.58
C VAL A 118 17.62 28.63 4.13
N GLU A 119 17.48 29.47 3.10
CA GLU A 119 16.23 29.67 2.37
C GLU A 119 16.20 28.81 1.12
N PHE A 120 15.14 27.99 0.98
CA PHE A 120 14.92 27.17 -0.22
C PHE A 120 14.10 27.98 -1.23
N VAL A 121 14.68 28.29 -2.38
CA VAL A 121 14.04 29.08 -3.43
C VAL A 121 13.75 28.18 -4.62
N PRO A 122 12.52 28.16 -5.17
CA PRO A 122 12.24 27.41 -6.39
C PRO A 122 13.13 27.86 -7.53
N ALA A 123 13.77 26.92 -8.24
CA ALA A 123 14.66 27.24 -9.36
C ALA A 123 13.95 28.00 -10.52
N ASP A 124 12.62 27.88 -10.60
CA ASP A 124 11.79 28.54 -11.62
C ASP A 124 11.42 29.99 -11.25
N ASP A 125 11.69 30.43 -10.01
CA ASP A 125 11.32 31.75 -9.51
C ASP A 125 12.50 32.73 -9.67
N GLU A 126 12.47 33.56 -10.73
CA GLU A 126 13.43 34.66 -10.95
C GLU A 126 13.21 35.82 -9.95
N GLY A 127 12.90 35.51 -8.69
CA GLY A 127 12.78 36.49 -7.62
C GLY A 127 14.11 37.19 -7.41
N PHE A 128 14.15 38.50 -7.67
CA PHE A 128 15.33 39.34 -7.45
C PHE A 128 15.74 39.31 -5.96
N VAL A 129 16.75 38.50 -5.62
CA VAL A 129 17.34 38.48 -4.27
C VAL A 129 18.15 39.76 -4.07
N ARG A 130 17.73 40.58 -3.11
CA ARG A 130 18.46 41.81 -2.74
C ARG A 130 19.78 41.41 -2.04
N PRO A 131 20.96 41.86 -2.50
CA PRO A 131 22.26 41.42 -1.96
C PRO A 131 22.52 41.72 -0.47
N SER A 132 21.67 42.52 0.18
CA SER A 132 21.90 43.05 1.53
C SER A 132 21.33 42.19 2.67
N ASP A 133 20.59 41.12 2.37
CA ASP A 133 19.94 40.23 3.35
C ASP A 133 20.60 38.84 3.45
N ALA A 134 21.86 38.71 2.99
CA ALA A 134 22.71 37.51 2.77
C ALA A 134 22.50 36.27 3.67
N ARG A 135 21.32 35.67 3.64
CA ARG A 135 21.07 34.30 4.08
C ARG A 135 21.55 33.35 2.98
N PRO A 136 22.13 32.19 3.33
CA PRO A 136 22.48 31.21 2.32
C PRO A 136 21.21 30.73 1.61
N VAL A 137 21.17 30.86 0.29
CA VAL A 137 20.04 30.42 -0.56
C VAL A 137 20.41 29.11 -1.24
N VAL A 138 19.47 28.18 -1.28
CA VAL A 138 19.60 26.95 -2.06
C VAL A 138 18.42 26.83 -3.03
N GLU A 139 18.75 26.80 -4.31
CA GLU A 139 17.79 26.53 -5.37
C GLU A 139 17.32 25.09 -5.29
N VAL A 140 16.00 24.91 -5.40
CA VAL A 140 15.34 23.60 -5.32
C VAL A 140 14.37 23.41 -6.46
N THR A 141 14.31 22.19 -6.98
CA THR A 141 13.38 21.83 -8.06
C THR A 141 12.05 21.34 -7.49
N ARG A 142 11.02 21.23 -8.36
CA ARG A 142 9.70 20.71 -7.94
C ARG A 142 9.80 19.26 -7.47
N SER A 143 10.62 18.44 -8.12
CA SER A 143 10.83 17.04 -7.77
C SER A 143 11.56 16.87 -6.45
N GLU A 144 12.47 17.76 -6.07
CA GLU A 144 13.12 17.74 -4.75
C GLU A 144 12.15 18.09 -3.63
N VAL A 145 11.27 19.08 -3.84
CA VAL A 145 10.18 19.40 -2.93
C VAL A 145 9.21 18.20 -2.80
N ALA A 146 8.84 17.56 -3.91
CA ALA A 146 7.98 16.37 -3.91
C ALA A 146 8.65 15.18 -3.20
N ALA A 147 9.95 14.96 -3.40
CA ALA A 147 10.73 13.95 -2.68
C ALA A 147 10.76 14.21 -1.16
N ALA A 148 10.86 15.47 -0.75
CA ALA A 148 10.76 15.85 0.66
C ALA A 148 9.36 15.55 1.24
N ARG A 149 8.28 15.80 0.48
CA ARG A 149 6.91 15.42 0.89
C ARG A 149 6.78 13.90 1.05
N LEU A 150 7.31 13.11 0.12
CA LEU A 150 7.35 11.65 0.25
C LEU A 150 8.09 11.22 1.54
N ARG A 151 9.21 11.86 1.85
CA ARG A 151 9.97 11.59 3.08
C ARG A 151 9.17 11.92 4.34
N VAL A 152 8.49 13.08 4.38
CA VAL A 152 7.60 13.46 5.50
C VAL A 152 6.49 12.45 5.70
N VAL A 153 5.82 12.04 4.62
CA VAL A 153 4.73 11.04 4.69
C VAL A 153 5.26 9.72 5.22
N THR A 154 6.33 9.18 4.64
CA THR A 154 6.89 7.89 5.03
C THR A 154 7.47 7.88 6.44
N ASP A 155 8.05 8.98 6.92
CA ASP A 155 8.48 9.10 8.32
C ASP A 155 7.29 9.11 9.28
N ARG A 156 6.23 9.87 8.96
CA ARG A 156 5.00 9.92 9.75
C ARG A 156 4.34 8.56 9.87
N GLU A 157 4.17 7.83 8.77
CA GLU A 157 3.59 6.47 8.77
C GLU A 157 4.46 5.46 9.55
N ARG A 158 5.77 5.72 9.66
CA ARG A 158 6.71 4.89 10.44
C ARG A 158 6.88 5.35 11.89
N GLY A 159 6.21 6.41 12.32
CA GLY A 159 6.39 7.02 13.63
C GLY A 159 7.79 7.59 13.86
N ARG A 160 8.48 8.03 12.80
CA ARG A 160 9.82 8.63 12.84
C ARG A 160 9.73 10.15 12.77
N THR A 161 10.69 10.81 13.41
CA THR A 161 10.83 12.26 13.29
C THR A 161 11.52 12.62 11.98
N THR A 162 10.86 13.43 11.16
CA THR A 162 11.47 13.97 9.93
C THR A 162 12.47 15.08 10.29
N PRO A 163 13.67 15.13 9.66
CA PRO A 163 14.61 16.23 9.86
C PRO A 163 13.98 17.60 9.53
N ALA A 164 14.28 18.62 10.33
CA ALA A 164 13.64 19.93 10.21
C ALA A 164 13.81 20.57 8.82
N TRP A 165 15.00 20.45 8.21
CA TRP A 165 15.26 20.98 6.87
C TRP A 165 14.43 20.27 5.79
N VAL A 166 14.17 18.96 5.92
CA VAL A 166 13.31 18.20 5.00
C VAL A 166 11.85 18.65 5.15
N ALA A 167 11.39 18.88 6.38
CA ALA A 167 10.05 19.40 6.63
C ALA A 167 9.87 20.82 6.07
N ARG A 168 10.89 21.69 6.20
CA ARG A 168 10.89 23.03 5.58
C ARG A 168 10.86 22.95 4.06
N LEU A 169 11.71 22.11 3.46
CA LEU A 169 11.73 21.89 2.01
C LEU A 169 10.38 21.39 1.48
N ALA A 170 9.73 20.46 2.19
CA ALA A 170 8.41 19.96 1.81
C ALA A 170 7.30 21.03 1.90
N ALA A 171 7.49 22.05 2.74
CA ALA A 171 6.56 23.17 2.89
C ALA A 171 6.77 24.25 1.82
N THR A 172 7.91 24.27 1.12
CA THR A 172 8.16 25.20 0.01
C THR A 172 7.10 25.01 -1.06
N SER A 173 6.47 26.11 -1.49
CA SER A 173 5.61 26.11 -2.66
C SER A 173 6.49 25.91 -3.90
N ALA A 174 6.43 24.74 -4.51
CA ALA A 174 6.88 24.58 -5.88
C ALA A 174 6.07 25.58 -6.72
N GLY A 175 6.73 26.59 -7.29
CA GLY A 175 6.06 27.61 -8.11
C GLY A 175 5.12 26.96 -9.11
N GLY A 176 3.93 27.53 -9.32
CA GLY A 176 2.93 27.03 -10.26
C GLY A 176 3.43 27.15 -11.68
#